data_AF-A0A7C1Q5J4-F1
#
_entry.id   AF-A0A7C1Q5J4-F1
#
_cell.length_a   1.000
_cell.length_b   1.000
_cell.length_c   1.000
_cell.angle_alpha   90.00
_cell.angle_beta   90.00
_cell.angle_gamma   90.00
#
_symmetry.space_group_name_H-M   'P 1'
#
loop_
_entity.id
_entity.type
_entity.pdbx_description
1 polymer ?
#
loop_
_entity_poly.entity_id
_entity_poly.type
_entity_poly.pdbx_seq_one_letter_code
_entity_poly.pdbx_strand_id
1 'polypeptide(L)' 'MIMTFEPKIITFMCNWCGYAAADLAGVSRLQYPATVRIIRTMCTGRFDP' A
#
# COMPACT_ATOMS: atom_id res chain seq x y z
N MET A 1 -30.96 -3.23 -4.58
CA MET A 1 -29.69 -2.53 -4.85
C MET A 1 -28.64 -3.17 -3.97
N ILE A 2 -27.84 -4.08 -4.53
CA ILE A 2 -26.70 -4.66 -3.80
C ILE A 2 -25.63 -3.57 -3.71
N MET A 3 -25.36 -3.06 -2.52
CA MET A 3 -24.20 -2.21 -2.28
C MET A 3 -22.96 -3.06 -2.53
N THR A 4 -22.25 -2.81 -3.64
CA THR A 4 -20.97 -3.45 -3.94
C THR A 4 -19.97 -2.97 -2.90
N PHE A 5 -19.57 -3.87 -2.00
CA PHE A 5 -18.57 -3.58 -0.96
C PHE A 5 -17.19 -3.37 -1.61
N GLU A 6 -16.64 -2.17 -1.48
CA GLU A 6 -15.22 -1.92 -1.77
C GLU A 6 -14.39 -2.06 -0.48
N PRO A 7 -13.44 -3.00 -0.44
CA PRO A 7 -12.60 -3.16 0.74
C PRO A 7 -11.71 -1.94 0.93
N LYS A 8 -11.58 -1.47 2.17
CA LYS A 8 -10.59 -0.44 2.53
C LYS A 8 -9.38 -1.15 3.12
N ILE A 9 -8.27 -1.16 2.38
CA ILE A 9 -7.05 -1.89 2.76
C ILE A 9 -6.00 -0.89 3.23
N ILE A 10 -5.46 -1.10 4.43
CA ILE A 10 -4.31 -0.36 4.95
C ILE A 10 -3.09 -1.27 4.84
N THR A 11 -2.02 -0.74 4.25
CA THR A 11 -0.75 -1.46 4.11
C THR A 11 0.36 -0.66 4.73
N PHE A 12 1.16 -1.30 5.58
CA PHE A 12 2.36 -0.68 6.12
C PHE A 12 3.57 -1.05 5.27
N MET A 13 4.33 -0.05 4.84
CA MET A 13 5.52 -0.25 4.02
C MET A 13 6.73 0.41 4.66
N CYS A 14 7.87 -0.29 4.63
CA CYS A 14 9.13 0.34 4.98
C CYS A 14 9.58 1.31 3.89
N ASN A 15 10.29 2.35 4.29
CA ASN A 15 10.76 3.41 3.40
C ASN A 15 11.72 2.89 2.33
N TRP A 16 12.57 1.93 2.69
CA TRP A 16 13.71 1.52 1.86
C TRP A 16 13.35 0.52 0.75
N CYS A 17 12.53 -0.49 1.06
CA CYS A 17 12.21 -1.56 0.11
C CYS A 17 10.74 -1.49 -0.33
N GLY A 18 9.80 -1.50 0.62
CA GLY A 18 8.37 -1.59 0.31
C GLY A 18 7.85 -0.33 -0.39
N TYR A 19 8.13 0.84 0.17
CA TYR A 19 7.65 2.11 -0.39
C TYR A 19 8.32 2.42 -1.74
N ALA A 20 9.63 2.13 -1.86
CA ALA A 20 10.34 2.26 -3.13
C ALA A 20 9.76 1.33 -4.24
N ALA A 21 9.33 0.12 -3.88
CA ALA A 21 8.65 -0.77 -4.83
C ALA A 21 7.27 -0.23 -5.26
N ALA A 22 6.54 0.42 -4.34
CA ALA A 22 5.28 1.11 -4.68
C ALA A 22 5.51 2.29 -5.63
N ASP A 23 6.56 3.08 -5.39
CA ASP A 23 6.97 4.16 -6.30
C ASP A 23 7.35 3.61 -7.68
N LEU A 24 8.10 2.50 -7.72
CA LEU A 24 8.45 1.82 -8.98
C LEU A 24 7.21 1.33 -9.72
N ALA A 25 6.22 0.75 -9.03
CA ALA A 25 4.97 0.33 -9.64
C ALA A 25 4.23 1.53 -10.29
N GLY A 26 4.29 2.70 -9.66
CA GLY A 26 3.80 3.97 -10.22
C GLY A 26 4.55 4.41 -11.48
N VAL A 27 5.89 4.38 -11.45
CA VAL A 27 6.75 4.70 -12.60
C VAL A 27 6.50 3.73 -13.77
N SER A 28 6.30 2.45 -13.47
CA SER A 28 5.98 1.40 -14.44
C SER A 28 4.51 1.41 -14.89
N ARG A 29 3.68 2.30 -14.35
CA ARG A 29 2.25 2.45 -14.69
C ARG A 29 1.43 1.16 -14.46
N LEU A 30 1.84 0.34 -13.49
CA LEU A 30 1.11 -0.86 -13.13
C LEU A 30 -0.23 -0.49 -12.50
N GLN A 31 -1.33 -0.89 -13.13
CA GLN A 31 -2.67 -0.63 -12.64
C GLN A 31 -3.04 -1.62 -11.53
N TYR A 32 -3.59 -1.08 -10.45
CA TYR A 32 -4.13 -1.85 -9.33
C TYR A 32 -5.35 -1.11 -8.76
N PRO A 33 -6.24 -1.78 -8.01
CA PRO A 33 -7.41 -1.13 -7.43
C PRO A 33 -7.04 -0.02 -6.44
N ALA A 34 -7.77 1.10 -6.45
CA ALA A 34 -7.55 2.26 -5.57
C ALA A 34 -7.98 2.04 -4.10
N THR A 35 -8.09 0.78 -3.68
CA THR A 35 -8.55 0.37 -2.34
C THR A 35 -7.46 0.43 -1.28
N VAL A 36 -6.19 0.39 -1.72
CA VAL A 36 -4.99 0.32 -0.87
C VAL A 36 -4.54 1.72 -0.45
N ARG A 37 -4.23 1.89 0.85
CA ARG A 37 -3.66 3.11 1.42
C ARG A 37 -2.39 2.75 2.18
N ILE A 38 -1.28 3.38 1.79
CA ILE A 38 0.05 3.06 2.31
C ILE A 38 0.38 3.95 3.52
N ILE A 39 0.76 3.33 4.64
CA ILE A 39 1.39 4.00 5.79
C ILE A 39 2.90 3.75 5.71
N ARG A 40 3.67 4.83 5.59
CA ARG A 40 5.13 4.75 5.50
C ARG A 40 5.76 4.69 6.88
N THR A 41 6.70 3.77 7.06
CA THR A 41 7.57 3.65 8.24
C THR A 41 9.02 3.54 7.81
N MET A 42 10.00 3.75 8.70
CA MET A 42 11.42 3.65 8.32
C MET A 42 11.86 2.20 8.08
N CYS A 43 11.38 1.25 8.87
CA CYS A 43 11.67 -0.18 8.72
C CYS A 43 10.47 -1.00 9.21
N THR A 44 10.31 -2.22 8.70
CA THR A 44 9.28 -3.18 9.14
C THR A 44 9.40 -3.53 10.62
N GLY A 45 10.59 -3.39 11.21
CA GLY A 45 10.80 -3.55 12.66
C GLY A 45 10.05 -2.54 13.53
N ARG A 46 9.39 -1.52 12.95
CA ARG A 46 8.50 -0.60 13.67
C ARG A 46 7.07 -1.14 13.83
N PHE A 47 6.73 -2.26 13.20
CA PHE A 47 5.39 -2.84 13.32
C PHE A 47 5.22 -3.52 14.68
N ASP A 48 4.14 -3.19 15.36
CA ASP A 48 3.75 -3.71 16.66
C ASP A 48 2.25 -4.11 16.59
N PRO A 49 1.82 -5.24 17.19
CA PRO A 49 0.43 -5.71 17.18
C PRO A 49 -0.59 -4.78 17.86
#